data_AF-A0A6G0V1N5-F1
#
_entry.id   AF-A0A6G0V1N5-F1
#
_cell.length_a   1.000
_cell.length_b   1.000
_cell.length_c   1.000
_cell.angle_alpha   90.00
_cell.angle_beta   90.00
_cell.angle_gamma   90.00
#
_symmetry.space_group_name_H-M   'P 1'
#
loop_
_entity.id
_entity.type
_entity.pdbx_description
1 polymer ?
#
loop_
_entity_poly.entity_id
_entity_poly.type
_entity_poly.pdbx_seq_one_letter_code
_entity_poly.pdbx_strand_id
1 'polypeptide(L)'
;MIGLGLGLVITVLSIVDNVSGIPRRGNEPWSLILCKFADLPNYEPKPPKFFREWLSGPDNDSIENYFAQLSNGIYTIRDSNVVGWITLPYSQKDVLRMANAEASAPIGSSSSFEYFDKIKEVCVQVALEQDYTLHPQRIIVINHGTTAVYGKKNGVLLTPQLMFSSVLSHEMVHSFFIGHSYSDRRIKIFPYAMYGEYDDRYDLQSTANAYMHRSKFGMAGPGLNGAHLDFLGWLPMDRMLYFGRDGRQNYTVRLSSLSVPHNETRGWLIVMIPYDRNDPRNFYTVELRTPARYDKGISQPAVLIHRVQRAGASYYSVLISQSNYFYELTEGTEWVTFLEPDLVGSFRMIKVSIRKLYSTDADVTIVSTFDPAICRLGEVKKTVMDTRYGINSVCMRKNRIHLGIKEADLRRQYEYENFFAMRATFGANECKNGFVWRAIDEYDYVCVPPQRQEIARAQSDFQDYRLQFVTVESRESRAIAEILEESETKEGEILDESTSSNSTDSESSDLQKPVKLECLHPYVKRDAFVGDEICVTFEERRRTIEENLNSVNLLRHYEFFNGVDTVGP
;
A
#
# COMPACT_ATOMS: atom_id res chain seq x y z
N MET A 1 -53.27 -39.07 3.61
CA MET A 1 -52.76 -37.71 3.32
C MET A 1 -51.43 -37.56 4.03
N ILE A 2 -50.33 -37.82 3.33
CA ILE A 2 -48.96 -37.66 3.83
C ILE A 2 -48.43 -36.38 3.17
N GLY A 3 -48.30 -35.33 3.95
CA GLY A 3 -47.85 -34.01 3.47
C GLY A 3 -46.35 -34.00 3.27
N LEU A 4 -45.92 -33.86 2.02
CA LEU A 4 -44.55 -33.50 1.65
C LEU A 4 -44.36 -32.00 1.92
N GLY A 5 -43.56 -31.67 2.93
CA GLY A 5 -43.00 -30.33 3.10
C GLY A 5 -41.71 -30.22 2.30
N LEU A 6 -41.73 -29.45 1.20
CA LEU A 6 -40.51 -28.99 0.54
C LEU A 6 -39.82 -27.97 1.46
N GLY A 7 -38.70 -28.37 2.07
CA GLY A 7 -37.77 -27.45 2.72
C GLY A 7 -36.99 -26.69 1.67
N LEU A 8 -37.26 -25.39 1.53
CA LEU A 8 -36.46 -24.46 0.74
C LEU A 8 -35.10 -24.30 1.44
N VAL A 9 -34.05 -24.93 0.92
CA VAL A 9 -32.67 -24.70 1.37
C VAL A 9 -32.26 -23.34 0.81
N ILE A 10 -32.37 -22.30 1.63
CA ILE A 10 -31.74 -21.01 1.35
C ILE A 10 -30.25 -21.20 1.57
N THR A 11 -29.51 -21.48 0.48
CA THR A 11 -28.07 -21.28 0.46
C THR A 11 -27.81 -19.79 0.60
N VAL A 12 -27.57 -19.34 1.83
CA VAL A 12 -26.94 -18.04 2.09
C VAL A 12 -25.53 -18.16 1.55
N LEU A 13 -25.33 -17.79 0.28
CA LEU A 13 -24.01 -17.37 -0.17
C LEU A 13 -23.73 -16.08 0.60
N SER A 14 -23.04 -16.22 1.72
CA SER A 14 -22.35 -15.09 2.34
C SER A 14 -21.35 -14.61 1.30
N ILE A 15 -21.69 -13.54 0.59
CA ILE A 15 -20.71 -12.70 -0.08
C ILE A 15 -19.86 -12.17 1.07
N VAL A 16 -18.73 -12.82 1.31
CA VAL A 16 -17.71 -12.29 2.19
C VAL A 16 -17.27 -11.01 1.51
N ASP A 17 -17.63 -9.86 2.09
CA ASP A 17 -17.00 -8.60 1.73
C ASP A 17 -15.49 -8.84 1.90
N ASN A 18 -14.80 -9.01 0.78
CA ASN A 18 -13.35 -9.10 0.75
C ASN A 18 -12.84 -7.72 1.16
N VAL A 19 -12.69 -7.51 2.46
CA VAL A 19 -11.86 -6.43 2.95
C VAL A 19 -10.46 -6.78 2.48
N SER A 20 -10.06 -6.20 1.34
CA SER A 20 -8.70 -6.26 0.83
C SER A 20 -7.81 -5.74 1.93
N GLY A 21 -7.07 -6.65 2.54
CA GLY A 21 -6.23 -6.33 3.66
C GLY A 21 -4.97 -5.61 3.22
N ILE A 22 -4.39 -4.83 4.11
CA ILE A 22 -2.99 -4.45 4.02
C ILE A 22 -2.15 -5.69 4.33
N PRO A 23 -1.03 -5.95 3.63
CA PRO A 23 -0.44 -5.24 2.47
C PRO A 23 -1.33 -5.14 1.23
N ARG A 24 -1.35 -3.98 0.58
CA ARG A 24 -2.16 -3.75 -0.62
C ARG A 24 -1.44 -4.23 -1.87
N ARG A 25 -1.87 -5.36 -2.40
CA ARG A 25 -1.30 -6.00 -3.59
C ARG A 25 -2.39 -6.46 -4.55
N GLY A 26 -2.21 -6.23 -5.85
CA GLY A 26 -3.10 -6.68 -6.91
C GLY A 26 -3.78 -5.56 -7.70
N ASN A 27 -4.86 -5.90 -8.40
CA ASN A 27 -5.67 -4.96 -9.16
C ASN A 27 -6.99 -4.68 -8.42
N GLU A 28 -7.28 -3.42 -8.15
CA GLU A 28 -8.53 -2.97 -7.55
C GLU A 28 -9.15 -1.89 -8.45
N PRO A 29 -9.98 -2.27 -9.45
CA PRO A 29 -10.60 -1.29 -10.34
C PRO A 29 -11.56 -0.35 -9.61
N TRP A 30 -11.64 0.90 -10.06
CA TRP A 30 -12.50 1.96 -9.52
C TRP A 30 -13.51 2.43 -10.56
N SER A 31 -14.70 2.85 -10.10
CA SER A 31 -15.65 3.58 -10.93
C SER A 31 -15.62 5.07 -10.63
N LEU A 32 -15.32 5.88 -11.64
CA LEU A 32 -15.44 7.32 -11.57
C LEU A 32 -16.77 7.77 -12.17
N ILE A 33 -17.64 8.35 -11.34
CA ILE A 33 -19.02 8.72 -11.69
C ILE A 33 -19.11 10.24 -11.75
N LEU A 34 -19.48 10.76 -12.91
CA LEU A 34 -19.70 12.19 -13.12
C LEU A 34 -21.17 12.53 -12.88
N CYS A 35 -21.47 13.38 -11.90
CA CYS A 35 -22.84 13.76 -11.55
C CYS A 35 -23.01 15.27 -11.56
N LYS A 36 -24.15 15.77 -12.04
CA LYS A 36 -24.49 17.19 -12.03
C LYS A 36 -25.85 17.43 -11.39
N PHE A 37 -25.96 18.48 -10.60
CA PHE A 37 -27.22 18.82 -9.93
C PHE A 37 -28.30 19.28 -10.93
N ALA A 38 -29.57 19.08 -10.57
CA ALA A 38 -30.72 19.48 -11.38
C ALA A 38 -30.79 21.00 -11.61
N ASP A 39 -30.30 21.80 -10.66
CA ASP A 39 -30.24 23.27 -10.75
C ASP A 39 -29.02 23.78 -11.53
N LEU A 40 -28.09 22.89 -11.93
CA LEU A 40 -26.92 23.21 -12.76
C LEU A 40 -26.76 22.21 -13.93
N PRO A 41 -27.80 22.00 -14.78
CA PRO A 41 -27.82 20.91 -15.75
C PRO A 41 -26.85 21.10 -16.93
N ASN A 42 -26.41 22.34 -17.17
CA ASN A 42 -25.55 22.70 -18.31
C ASN A 42 -24.09 22.96 -17.91
N TYR A 43 -23.73 22.76 -16.64
CA TYR A 43 -22.37 22.97 -16.18
C TYR A 43 -21.64 21.64 -16.00
N GLU A 44 -20.69 21.40 -16.90
CA GLU A 44 -19.79 20.25 -16.89
C GLU A 44 -18.34 20.77 -16.90
N PRO A 45 -17.66 20.82 -15.73
CA PRO A 45 -16.33 21.42 -15.61
C PRO A 45 -15.29 20.90 -16.60
N LYS A 46 -15.40 19.62 -16.95
CA LYS A 46 -14.52 18.90 -17.89
C LYS A 46 -15.33 17.87 -18.68
N PRO A 47 -14.97 17.56 -19.93
CA PRO A 47 -15.64 16.51 -20.71
C PRO A 47 -15.29 15.11 -20.18
N PRO A 48 -16.15 14.08 -20.34
CA PRO A 48 -15.86 12.71 -19.89
C PRO A 48 -14.54 12.12 -20.41
N LYS A 49 -14.08 12.53 -21.61
CA LYS A 49 -12.78 12.13 -22.16
C LYS A 49 -11.61 12.55 -21.27
N PHE A 50 -11.67 13.74 -20.66
CA PHE A 50 -10.64 14.20 -19.73
C PHE A 50 -10.50 13.23 -18.55
N PHE A 51 -11.61 12.79 -17.96
CA PHE A 51 -11.59 11.87 -16.82
C PHE A 51 -11.11 10.48 -17.18
N ARG A 52 -11.41 9.97 -18.38
CA ARG A 52 -10.85 8.69 -18.87
C ARG A 52 -9.33 8.76 -19.01
N GLU A 53 -8.82 9.85 -19.59
CA GLU A 53 -7.38 10.07 -19.69
C GLU A 53 -6.73 10.30 -18.32
N TRP A 54 -7.42 10.96 -17.40
CA TRP A 54 -6.91 11.24 -16.06
C TRP A 54 -6.85 9.99 -15.18
N LEU A 55 -7.88 9.14 -15.21
CA LEU A 55 -7.96 7.94 -14.38
C LEU A 55 -6.99 6.85 -14.84
N SER A 56 -7.04 6.49 -16.13
CA SER A 56 -6.32 5.33 -16.68
C SER A 56 -5.72 5.60 -18.07
N GLY A 57 -5.44 6.87 -18.39
CA GLY A 57 -4.74 7.23 -19.62
C GLY A 57 -3.24 6.92 -19.56
N PRO A 58 -2.55 6.95 -20.73
CA PRO A 58 -1.14 6.58 -20.84
C PRO A 58 -0.18 7.66 -20.30
N ASP A 59 -0.69 8.81 -19.85
CA ASP A 59 0.13 9.89 -19.31
C ASP A 59 0.74 9.49 -17.97
N ASN A 60 2.01 9.81 -17.73
CA ASN A 60 2.71 9.44 -16.50
C ASN A 60 2.04 10.00 -15.24
N ASP A 61 1.30 11.11 -15.30
CA ASP A 61 0.61 11.69 -14.14
C ASP A 61 -0.88 11.27 -14.06
N SER A 62 -1.30 10.24 -14.80
CA SER A 62 -2.60 9.58 -14.60
C SER A 62 -2.65 8.86 -13.24
N ILE A 63 -3.85 8.67 -12.71
CA ILE A 63 -4.05 8.06 -11.39
C ILE A 63 -3.59 6.60 -11.37
N GLU A 64 -3.87 5.83 -12.43
CA GLU A 64 -3.37 4.45 -12.56
C GLU A 64 -1.85 4.40 -12.53
N ASN A 65 -1.19 5.29 -13.26
CA ASN A 65 0.28 5.37 -13.29
C ASN A 65 0.87 5.83 -11.95
N TYR A 66 0.16 6.69 -11.20
CA TYR A 66 0.57 7.09 -9.85
C TYR A 66 0.70 5.89 -8.94
N PHE A 67 -0.35 5.09 -8.84
CA PHE A 67 -0.37 3.90 -8.00
C PHE A 67 0.56 2.80 -8.50
N ALA A 68 0.61 2.57 -9.82
CA ALA A 68 1.49 1.56 -10.40
C ALA A 68 2.98 1.90 -10.19
N GLN A 69 3.40 3.15 -10.39
CA GLN A 69 4.80 3.52 -10.21
C GLN A 69 5.19 3.59 -8.73
N LEU A 70 4.35 4.18 -7.87
CA LEU A 70 4.65 4.32 -6.45
C LEU A 70 4.71 2.97 -5.73
N SER A 71 3.86 2.02 -6.12
CA SER A 71 3.88 0.64 -5.62
C SER A 71 4.90 -0.26 -6.32
N ASN A 72 5.68 0.25 -7.28
CA ASN A 72 6.60 -0.56 -8.10
C ASN A 72 5.93 -1.74 -8.82
N GLY A 73 4.69 -1.53 -9.29
CA GLY A 73 3.89 -2.50 -10.05
C GLY A 73 3.12 -3.50 -9.18
N ILE A 74 3.18 -3.37 -7.86
CA ILE A 74 2.53 -4.30 -6.92
C ILE A 74 1.03 -4.02 -6.78
N TYR A 75 0.60 -2.78 -6.98
CA TYR A 75 -0.80 -2.36 -6.94
C TYR A 75 -1.17 -1.52 -8.18
N THR A 76 -2.37 -1.76 -8.70
CA THR A 76 -2.91 -1.01 -9.84
C THR A 76 -4.44 -0.90 -9.72
N ILE A 77 -5.00 0.04 -10.48
CA ILE A 77 -6.44 0.26 -10.63
C ILE A 77 -6.87 0.02 -12.09
N ARG A 78 -6.14 -0.83 -12.82
CA ARG A 78 -6.42 -1.15 -14.21
C ARG A 78 -7.86 -1.65 -14.36
N ASP A 79 -8.44 -1.44 -15.54
CA ASP A 79 -9.83 -1.78 -15.87
C ASP A 79 -10.86 -0.91 -15.12
N SER A 80 -10.42 0.20 -14.52
CA SER A 80 -11.30 1.24 -14.00
C SER A 80 -12.16 1.86 -15.12
N ASN A 81 -13.39 2.24 -14.78
CA ASN A 81 -14.34 2.81 -15.73
C ASN A 81 -14.78 4.23 -15.34
N VAL A 82 -15.15 5.02 -16.35
CA VAL A 82 -15.72 6.36 -16.19
C VAL A 82 -17.15 6.37 -16.70
N VAL A 83 -18.08 6.69 -15.82
CA VAL A 83 -19.48 6.94 -16.13
C VAL A 83 -19.64 8.42 -16.50
N GLY A 84 -20.34 8.70 -17.61
CA GLY A 84 -20.54 10.06 -18.13
C GLY A 84 -21.35 10.96 -17.19
N TRP A 85 -21.52 12.24 -17.55
CA TRP A 85 -22.28 13.20 -16.74
C TRP A 85 -23.76 12.81 -16.62
N ILE A 86 -24.14 12.31 -15.46
CA ILE A 86 -25.51 11.98 -15.08
C ILE A 86 -26.15 13.22 -14.43
N THR A 87 -27.32 13.61 -14.92
CA THR A 87 -28.13 14.65 -14.26
C THR A 87 -28.88 14.03 -13.09
N LEU A 88 -28.59 14.50 -11.87
CA LEU A 88 -29.35 14.14 -10.69
C LEU A 88 -30.76 14.76 -10.78
N PRO A 89 -31.81 14.11 -10.30
CA PRO A 89 -33.16 14.68 -10.24
C PRO A 89 -33.32 15.71 -9.09
N TYR A 90 -32.24 16.00 -8.37
CA TYR A 90 -32.25 16.82 -7.16
C TYR A 90 -31.35 18.05 -7.33
N SER A 91 -31.82 19.20 -6.82
CA SER A 91 -30.99 20.39 -6.67
C SER A 91 -30.04 20.25 -5.48
N GLN A 92 -29.04 21.12 -5.40
CA GLN A 92 -28.17 21.22 -4.22
C GLN A 92 -28.96 21.37 -2.90
N LYS A 93 -30.01 22.20 -2.93
CA LYS A 93 -30.87 22.43 -1.77
C LYS A 93 -31.68 21.20 -1.38
N ASP A 94 -32.08 20.38 -2.34
CA ASP A 94 -32.80 19.13 -2.08
C ASP A 94 -31.90 18.13 -1.37
N VAL A 95 -30.68 17.93 -1.89
CA VAL A 95 -29.69 17.02 -1.30
C VAL A 95 -29.30 17.46 0.12
N LEU A 96 -29.14 18.77 0.35
CA LEU A 96 -28.88 19.29 1.69
C LEU A 96 -30.05 19.03 2.65
N ARG A 97 -31.29 19.16 2.19
CA ARG A 97 -32.47 18.82 3.01
C ARG A 97 -32.53 17.33 3.34
N MET A 98 -32.20 16.46 2.39
CA MET A 98 -32.13 15.00 2.63
C MET A 98 -31.08 14.66 3.67
N ALA A 99 -29.87 15.21 3.54
CA ALA A 99 -28.79 15.01 4.51
C ALA A 99 -29.21 15.42 5.93
N ASN A 100 -29.79 16.61 6.07
CA ASN A 100 -30.24 17.11 7.39
C ASN A 100 -31.43 16.33 7.97
N ALA A 101 -32.27 15.72 7.13
CA ALA A 101 -33.41 14.92 7.61
C ALA A 101 -32.97 13.56 8.19
N GLU A 102 -31.84 13.03 7.72
CA GLU A 102 -31.26 11.78 8.21
C GLU A 102 -30.26 12.01 9.36
N ALA A 103 -29.75 13.22 9.51
CA ALA A 103 -28.86 13.62 10.59
C ALA A 103 -29.57 13.49 11.96
N SER A 104 -29.15 12.51 12.75
CA SER A 104 -29.66 12.31 14.12
C SER A 104 -29.03 13.25 15.16
N ALA A 105 -28.25 14.26 14.73
CA ALA A 105 -27.44 15.12 15.58
C ALA A 105 -27.79 16.62 15.45
N PRO A 106 -27.54 17.46 16.47
CA PRO A 106 -27.88 18.88 16.44
C PRO A 106 -27.04 19.64 15.40
N ILE A 107 -27.68 20.58 14.70
CA ILE A 107 -27.07 21.47 13.72
C ILE A 107 -25.93 22.26 14.38
N GLY A 108 -24.68 22.01 13.95
CA GLY A 108 -23.54 22.81 14.44
C GLY A 108 -22.12 22.32 14.14
N SER A 109 -21.88 21.02 13.89
CA SER A 109 -20.51 20.57 13.53
C SER A 109 -20.39 19.40 12.55
N SER A 110 -21.49 18.76 12.11
CA SER A 110 -21.47 17.59 11.21
C SER A 110 -22.18 17.77 9.86
N SER A 111 -22.92 18.87 9.65
CA SER A 111 -23.83 19.01 8.49
C SER A 111 -23.14 19.02 7.12
N SER A 112 -21.84 19.35 7.06
CA SER A 112 -21.10 19.37 5.80
C SER A 112 -20.71 17.97 5.32
N PHE A 113 -20.32 17.06 6.23
CA PHE A 113 -19.94 15.69 5.85
C PHE A 113 -21.15 14.85 5.47
N GLU A 114 -22.24 14.97 6.23
CA GLU A 114 -23.53 14.32 5.91
C GLU A 114 -24.02 14.75 4.52
N TYR A 115 -23.87 16.03 4.17
CA TYR A 115 -24.19 16.53 2.84
C TYR A 115 -23.33 15.88 1.74
N PHE A 116 -22.02 15.79 1.93
CA PHE A 116 -21.12 15.15 0.95
C PHE A 116 -21.37 13.65 0.82
N ASP A 117 -21.64 12.96 1.92
CA ASP A 117 -22.02 11.54 1.89
C ASP A 117 -23.34 11.33 1.17
N LYS A 118 -24.32 12.21 1.37
CA LYS A 118 -25.60 12.17 0.65
C LYS A 118 -25.44 12.44 -0.84
N ILE A 119 -24.57 13.38 -1.26
CA ILE A 119 -24.23 13.57 -2.68
C ILE A 119 -23.71 12.28 -3.28
N LYS A 120 -22.74 11.63 -2.61
CA LYS A 120 -22.14 10.39 -3.10
C LYS A 120 -23.18 9.28 -3.22
N GLU A 121 -24.04 9.12 -2.20
CA GLU A 121 -25.10 8.12 -2.18
C GLU A 121 -26.08 8.28 -3.34
N VAL A 122 -26.62 9.49 -3.51
CA VAL A 122 -27.61 9.79 -4.56
C VAL A 122 -27.01 9.62 -5.96
N CYS A 123 -25.77 10.04 -6.16
CA CYS A 123 -25.08 9.87 -7.44
C CYS A 123 -24.90 8.39 -7.79
N VAL A 124 -24.51 7.55 -6.82
CA VAL A 124 -24.40 6.10 -7.02
C VAL A 124 -25.76 5.47 -7.30
N GLN A 125 -26.81 5.85 -6.56
CA GLN A 125 -28.17 5.34 -6.77
C GLN A 125 -28.66 5.62 -8.19
N VAL A 126 -28.58 6.88 -8.65
CA VAL A 126 -29.04 7.25 -10.00
C VAL A 126 -28.21 6.56 -11.09
N ALA A 127 -26.91 6.36 -10.87
CA ALA A 127 -26.07 5.60 -11.81
C ALA A 127 -26.52 4.13 -11.92
N LEU A 128 -26.84 3.48 -10.80
CA LEU A 128 -27.33 2.10 -10.80
C LEU A 128 -28.73 1.99 -11.43
N GLU A 129 -29.61 2.96 -11.18
CA GLU A 129 -30.94 3.03 -11.82
C GLU A 129 -30.88 3.21 -13.34
N GLN A 130 -29.77 3.73 -13.86
CA GLN A 130 -29.49 3.86 -15.28
C GLN A 130 -28.68 2.68 -15.85
N ASP A 131 -28.67 1.54 -15.14
CA ASP A 131 -28.02 0.28 -15.54
C ASP A 131 -26.49 0.38 -15.75
N TYR A 132 -25.81 1.35 -15.12
CA TYR A 132 -24.35 1.38 -15.13
C TYR A 132 -23.76 0.30 -14.22
N THR A 133 -22.76 -0.43 -14.73
CA THR A 133 -21.96 -1.34 -13.91
C THR A 133 -20.89 -0.55 -13.14
N LEU A 134 -20.91 -0.67 -11.82
CA LEU A 134 -19.99 0.02 -10.92
C LEU A 134 -19.12 -0.97 -10.14
N HIS A 135 -17.85 -0.63 -9.96
CA HIS A 135 -16.94 -1.31 -9.07
C HIS A 135 -17.25 -0.97 -7.59
N PRO A 136 -16.75 -1.78 -6.65
CA PRO A 136 -16.90 -1.50 -5.22
C PRO A 136 -16.29 -0.16 -4.81
N GLN A 137 -15.09 0.17 -5.32
CA GLN A 137 -14.44 1.45 -5.07
C GLN A 137 -14.93 2.52 -6.05
N ARG A 138 -15.19 3.73 -5.53
CA ARG A 138 -15.90 4.77 -6.27
C ARG A 138 -15.29 6.15 -6.06
N ILE A 139 -15.27 6.93 -7.14
CA ILE A 139 -14.93 8.36 -7.16
C ILE A 139 -16.13 9.09 -7.73
N ILE A 140 -16.73 9.96 -6.95
CA ILE A 140 -17.84 10.79 -7.37
C ILE A 140 -17.29 12.17 -7.70
N VAL A 141 -17.56 12.65 -8.90
CA VAL A 141 -17.23 14.01 -9.32
C VAL A 141 -18.54 14.77 -9.47
N ILE A 142 -18.71 15.81 -8.65
CA ILE A 142 -19.90 16.66 -8.70
C ILE A 142 -19.55 18.00 -9.33
N ASN A 143 -20.50 18.59 -10.08
CA ASN A 143 -20.25 19.81 -10.83
C ASN A 143 -20.23 21.11 -9.99
N HIS A 144 -20.25 21.05 -8.66
CA HIS A 144 -20.23 22.26 -7.83
C HIS A 144 -19.56 22.04 -6.46
N GLY A 145 -18.99 23.09 -5.88
CA GLY A 145 -18.38 23.11 -4.55
C GLY A 145 -16.86 23.19 -4.59
N THR A 146 -16.20 23.28 -3.43
CA THR A 146 -14.74 23.49 -3.32
C THR A 146 -14.09 22.50 -2.35
N THR A 147 -14.52 21.24 -2.37
CA THR A 147 -14.11 20.22 -1.42
C THR A 147 -13.67 18.94 -2.12
N ALA A 148 -12.89 18.16 -1.40
CA ALA A 148 -12.53 16.80 -1.71
C ALA A 148 -12.61 16.05 -0.38
N VAL A 149 -13.23 14.86 -0.40
CA VAL A 149 -13.39 14.09 0.82
C VAL A 149 -13.62 12.61 0.53
N TYR A 150 -12.85 11.77 1.19
CA TYR A 150 -13.09 10.35 1.31
C TYR A 150 -14.12 10.03 2.39
N GLY A 151 -15.01 9.07 2.13
CA GLY A 151 -15.86 8.47 3.15
C GLY A 151 -15.98 6.96 2.94
N LYS A 152 -15.97 6.20 4.04
CA LYS A 152 -15.91 4.73 4.05
C LYS A 152 -16.99 4.05 3.19
N LYS A 153 -18.21 4.61 3.18
CA LYS A 153 -19.38 3.97 2.53
C LYS A 153 -19.39 4.13 1.01
N ASN A 154 -19.09 5.34 0.52
CA ASN A 154 -19.30 5.71 -0.88
C ASN A 154 -18.03 6.20 -1.59
N GLY A 155 -16.86 6.06 -0.96
CA GLY A 155 -15.57 6.42 -1.54
C GLY A 155 -15.32 7.92 -1.58
N VAL A 156 -14.66 8.36 -2.64
CA VAL A 156 -14.16 9.74 -2.81
C VAL A 156 -15.23 10.65 -3.40
N LEU A 157 -15.34 11.88 -2.91
CA LEU A 157 -16.02 12.98 -3.58
C LEU A 157 -15.01 14.03 -4.03
N LEU A 158 -15.13 14.52 -5.27
CA LEU A 158 -14.38 15.66 -5.80
C LEU A 158 -15.32 16.73 -6.37
N THR A 159 -14.96 17.98 -6.15
CA THR A 159 -15.63 19.15 -6.73
C THR A 159 -14.67 19.95 -7.64
N PRO A 160 -15.17 20.87 -8.49
CA PRO A 160 -14.39 21.47 -9.58
C PRO A 160 -13.06 22.12 -9.21
N GLN A 161 -12.97 22.80 -8.06
CA GLN A 161 -11.79 23.54 -7.64
C GLN A 161 -10.64 22.62 -7.18
N LEU A 162 -10.93 21.36 -6.87
CA LEU A 162 -9.97 20.37 -6.40
C LEU A 162 -9.82 19.17 -7.36
N MET A 163 -10.22 19.32 -8.63
CA MET A 163 -10.05 18.30 -9.67
C MET A 163 -8.60 18.27 -10.20
N PHE A 164 -7.66 17.77 -9.39
CA PHE A 164 -6.28 17.51 -9.84
C PHE A 164 -5.64 16.30 -9.15
N SER A 165 -4.61 15.73 -9.79
CA SER A 165 -4.07 14.41 -9.44
C SER A 165 -3.70 14.25 -7.97
N SER A 166 -2.98 15.20 -7.38
CA SER A 166 -2.56 15.07 -5.97
C SER A 166 -3.74 14.96 -5.00
N VAL A 167 -4.81 15.73 -5.21
CA VAL A 167 -6.01 15.65 -4.36
C VAL A 167 -6.73 14.32 -4.56
N LEU A 168 -6.95 13.89 -5.80
CA LEU A 168 -7.61 12.61 -6.02
C LEU A 168 -6.81 11.45 -5.41
N SER A 169 -5.51 11.40 -5.65
CA SER A 169 -4.64 10.38 -5.06
C SER A 169 -4.62 10.46 -3.53
N HIS A 170 -4.64 11.66 -2.94
CA HIS A 170 -4.73 11.86 -1.50
C HIS A 170 -6.00 11.23 -0.91
N GLU A 171 -7.17 11.56 -1.46
CA GLU A 171 -8.45 11.01 -1.01
C GLU A 171 -8.55 9.50 -1.25
N MET A 172 -7.98 8.99 -2.34
CA MET A 172 -7.92 7.56 -2.60
C MET A 172 -7.04 6.84 -1.58
N VAL A 173 -5.93 7.43 -1.14
CA VAL A 173 -5.05 6.83 -0.13
C VAL A 173 -5.73 6.69 1.23
N HIS A 174 -6.71 7.52 1.58
CA HIS A 174 -7.55 7.30 2.77
C HIS A 174 -8.31 5.96 2.73
N SER A 175 -8.60 5.40 1.55
CA SER A 175 -9.18 4.05 1.44
C SER A 175 -8.25 2.94 1.90
N PHE A 176 -6.96 3.23 2.03
CA PHE A 176 -5.95 2.32 2.56
C PHE A 176 -5.63 2.56 4.03
N PHE A 177 -6.54 3.18 4.80
CA PHE A 177 -6.36 3.36 6.24
C PHE A 177 -5.14 4.21 6.61
N ILE A 178 -4.81 5.16 5.74
CA ILE A 178 -3.74 6.14 5.95
C ILE A 178 -4.39 7.50 6.22
N GLY A 179 -4.05 8.12 7.36
CA GLY A 179 -4.45 9.49 7.70
C GLY A 179 -3.47 10.55 7.19
N HIS A 180 -3.71 11.80 7.60
CA HIS A 180 -2.80 12.90 7.26
C HIS A 180 -1.39 12.67 7.82
N SER A 181 -0.41 13.22 7.11
CA SER A 181 0.98 13.33 7.61
C SER A 181 1.19 14.64 8.36
N TYR A 182 2.16 14.63 9.28
CA TYR A 182 2.41 15.74 10.19
C TYR A 182 3.86 16.18 10.16
N SER A 183 4.15 17.39 10.64
CA SER A 183 5.49 17.77 11.10
C SER A 183 5.52 18.01 12.61
N ASP A 184 6.72 18.03 13.18
CA ASP A 184 6.94 18.36 14.60
C ASP A 184 6.78 19.86 14.92
N ARG A 185 6.56 20.70 13.91
CA ARG A 185 6.39 22.14 14.10
C ARG A 185 5.03 22.46 14.70
N ARG A 186 5.01 23.45 15.61
CA ARG A 186 3.78 23.96 16.22
C ARG A 186 3.08 24.98 15.34
N ILE A 187 2.75 24.59 14.11
CA ILE A 187 2.03 25.42 13.15
C ILE A 187 0.71 24.78 12.76
N LYS A 188 -0.25 25.59 12.31
CA LYS A 188 -1.51 25.12 11.73
C LYS A 188 -1.58 25.57 10.28
N ILE A 189 -1.62 24.63 9.34
CA ILE A 189 -1.77 24.93 7.91
C ILE A 189 -3.19 25.44 7.63
N PHE A 190 -4.19 24.84 8.29
CA PHE A 190 -5.57 25.33 8.28
C PHE A 190 -6.06 25.65 9.71
N PRO A 191 -7.03 26.57 9.87
CA PRO A 191 -7.60 26.89 11.18
C PRO A 191 -8.14 25.67 11.95
N TYR A 192 -8.78 24.74 11.24
CA TYR A 192 -9.36 23.51 11.79
C TYR A 192 -8.36 22.37 11.96
N ALA A 193 -7.18 22.46 11.33
CA ALA A 193 -6.16 21.43 11.42
C ALA A 193 -5.52 21.39 12.81
N MET A 194 -5.03 20.22 13.18
CA MET A 194 -4.13 19.97 14.30
C MET A 194 -2.76 20.58 14.03
N TYR A 195 -1.96 20.74 15.09
CA TYR A 195 -0.60 21.25 14.95
C TYR A 195 0.26 20.27 14.15
N GLY A 196 0.95 20.80 13.13
CA GLY A 196 1.82 20.04 12.24
C GLY A 196 1.08 19.29 11.13
N GLU A 197 -0.25 19.17 11.18
CA GLU A 197 -1.03 18.47 10.16
C GLU A 197 -0.91 19.21 8.81
N TYR A 198 -0.76 18.43 7.74
CA TYR A 198 -0.47 18.92 6.38
C TYR A 198 0.89 19.62 6.22
N ASP A 199 1.81 19.48 7.17
CA ASP A 199 3.10 20.17 7.13
C ASP A 199 4.30 19.27 6.77
N ASP A 200 4.06 18.01 6.44
CA ASP A 200 5.05 17.15 5.80
C ASP A 200 5.02 17.37 4.30
N ARG A 201 5.75 18.38 3.81
CA ARG A 201 5.69 18.76 2.39
C ARG A 201 6.22 17.69 1.42
N TYR A 202 6.81 16.62 1.93
CA TYR A 202 7.39 15.53 1.16
C TYR A 202 6.43 14.35 0.97
N ASP A 203 5.26 14.39 1.61
CA ASP A 203 4.27 13.31 1.59
C ASP A 203 2.94 13.75 0.96
N LEU A 204 2.33 12.85 0.17
CA LEU A 204 1.03 13.07 -0.44
C LEU A 204 -0.07 13.36 0.60
N GLN A 205 0.02 12.80 1.81
CA GLN A 205 -0.96 13.04 2.88
C GLN A 205 -0.84 14.42 3.52
N SER A 206 -0.01 15.31 2.95
CA SER A 206 0.01 16.76 3.18
C SER A 206 -0.35 17.58 1.94
N THR A 207 -1.10 17.03 0.98
CA THR A 207 -1.44 17.64 -0.32
C THR A 207 -1.80 19.15 -0.24
N ALA A 208 -2.44 19.63 0.82
CA ALA A 208 -2.69 21.05 1.01
C ALA A 208 -1.45 21.98 0.94
N ASN A 209 -0.26 21.47 1.25
CA ASN A 209 1.00 22.23 1.34
C ASN A 209 2.21 21.43 0.81
N ALA A 210 1.97 20.36 0.05
CA ALA A 210 3.01 19.45 -0.42
C ALA A 210 3.78 19.99 -1.64
N TYR A 211 5.01 19.49 -1.83
CA TYR A 211 5.86 19.81 -2.98
C TYR A 211 5.40 19.08 -4.24
N MET A 212 4.43 19.68 -4.93
CA MET A 212 3.86 19.16 -6.17
C MET A 212 4.54 19.72 -7.43
N HIS A 213 4.37 19.04 -8.56
CA HIS A 213 4.72 19.55 -9.89
C HIS A 213 3.49 19.77 -10.77
N ARG A 214 3.65 20.58 -11.82
CA ARG A 214 2.60 20.80 -12.83
C ARG A 214 2.48 19.59 -13.75
N SER A 215 1.24 19.18 -14.02
CA SER A 215 0.88 18.08 -14.92
C SER A 215 -0.26 18.52 -15.87
N LYS A 216 -0.58 17.65 -16.83
CA LYS A 216 -1.75 17.81 -17.71
C LYS A 216 -3.08 17.83 -16.94
N PHE A 217 -3.11 17.20 -15.76
CA PHE A 217 -4.30 17.06 -14.92
C PHE A 217 -4.27 17.97 -13.69
N GLY A 218 -3.54 19.10 -13.75
CA GLY A 218 -3.38 20.04 -12.63
C GLY A 218 -2.08 19.80 -11.88
N MET A 219 -2.10 19.76 -10.55
CA MET A 219 -0.90 19.44 -9.76
C MET A 219 -0.82 17.92 -9.49
N ALA A 220 0.39 17.38 -9.52
CA ALA A 220 0.68 15.97 -9.26
C ALA A 220 1.85 15.82 -8.27
N GLY A 221 1.92 14.65 -7.63
CA GLY A 221 2.91 14.36 -6.58
C GLY A 221 2.62 15.04 -5.24
N PRO A 222 3.53 14.95 -4.25
CA PRO A 222 4.68 14.05 -4.21
C PRO A 222 4.27 12.57 -4.06
N GLY A 223 5.25 11.67 -3.95
CA GLY A 223 4.99 10.28 -3.51
C GLY A 223 4.57 10.19 -2.03
N LEU A 224 4.33 8.98 -1.53
CA LEU A 224 4.15 8.72 -0.09
C LEU A 224 5.51 8.62 0.63
N ASN A 225 5.56 8.99 1.90
CA ASN A 225 6.70 8.78 2.78
C ASN A 225 6.91 7.28 3.03
N GLY A 226 8.13 6.92 3.44
CA GLY A 226 8.54 5.53 3.59
C GLY A 226 7.74 4.77 4.65
N ALA A 227 7.23 5.45 5.68
CA ALA A 227 6.39 4.81 6.70
C ALA A 227 5.04 4.37 6.11
N HIS A 228 4.41 5.21 5.29
CA HIS A 228 3.18 4.86 4.57
C HIS A 228 3.44 3.75 3.53
N LEU A 229 4.55 3.80 2.79
CA LEU A 229 4.92 2.76 1.82
C LEU A 229 5.19 1.40 2.49
N ASP A 230 5.88 1.40 3.63
CA ASP A 230 6.07 0.20 4.46
C ASP A 230 4.73 -0.38 4.90
N PHE A 231 3.83 0.45 5.44
CA PHE A 231 2.51 0.00 5.83
C PHE A 231 1.73 -0.57 4.66
N LEU A 232 1.78 0.01 3.46
CA LEU A 232 1.11 -0.59 2.31
C LEU A 232 1.75 -1.91 1.83
N GLY A 233 2.95 -2.24 2.32
CA GLY A 233 3.80 -3.31 1.80
C GLY A 233 4.27 -3.04 0.37
N TRP A 234 4.45 -1.76 0.05
CA TRP A 234 4.96 -1.28 -1.24
C TRP A 234 6.48 -1.09 -1.22
N LEU A 235 7.13 -1.41 -0.11
CA LEU A 235 8.57 -1.59 -0.03
C LEU A 235 8.89 -3.09 -0.05
N PRO A 236 9.97 -3.53 -0.70
CA PRO A 236 10.42 -4.91 -0.63
C PRO A 236 11.12 -5.18 0.71
N MET A 237 10.78 -6.31 1.35
CA MET A 237 11.18 -6.61 2.73
C MET A 237 12.70 -6.76 2.91
N ASP A 238 13.43 -7.11 1.87
CA ASP A 238 14.88 -7.30 1.85
C ASP A 238 15.66 -5.98 1.72
N ARG A 239 14.98 -4.86 1.39
CA ARG A 239 15.57 -3.51 1.32
C ARG A 239 15.09 -2.58 2.41
N MET A 240 14.59 -3.14 3.50
CA MET A 240 14.23 -2.42 4.72
C MET A 240 15.12 -2.84 5.88
N LEU A 241 15.69 -1.87 6.60
CA LEU A 241 16.61 -2.15 7.70
C LEU A 241 16.01 -1.77 9.05
N TYR A 242 15.88 -2.73 9.97
CA TYR A 242 15.62 -2.46 11.38
C TYR A 242 16.94 -2.34 12.15
N PHE A 243 17.36 -1.10 12.43
CA PHE A 243 18.69 -0.79 12.94
C PHE A 243 18.93 -1.39 14.34
N GLY A 244 20.10 -2.01 14.53
CA GLY A 244 20.49 -2.67 15.79
C GLY A 244 20.10 -4.14 15.91
N ARG A 245 19.27 -4.67 15.00
CA ARG A 245 18.84 -6.10 15.03
C ARG A 245 20.01 -7.07 14.86
N ASP A 246 21.02 -6.67 14.11
CA ASP A 246 22.27 -7.41 13.87
C ASP A 246 23.32 -7.22 14.98
N GLY A 247 22.96 -6.54 16.07
CA GLY A 247 23.86 -6.23 17.18
C GLY A 247 24.80 -5.05 16.94
N ARG A 248 24.80 -4.46 15.74
CA ARG A 248 25.65 -3.30 15.43
C ARG A 248 24.96 -2.00 15.85
N GLN A 249 25.70 -1.13 16.52
CA GLN A 249 25.20 0.16 17.02
C GLN A 249 25.72 1.37 16.24
N ASN A 250 26.70 1.16 15.34
CA ASN A 250 27.33 2.23 14.56
C ASN A 250 27.81 1.65 13.22
N TYR A 251 27.22 2.08 12.11
CA TYR A 251 27.70 1.77 10.77
C TYR A 251 27.12 2.70 9.71
N THR A 252 27.74 2.67 8.53
CA THR A 252 27.26 3.40 7.35
C THR A 252 26.41 2.48 6.48
N VAL A 253 25.27 3.01 6.03
CA VAL A 253 24.37 2.36 5.08
C VAL A 253 24.32 3.19 3.81
N ARG A 254 24.15 2.51 2.67
CA ARG A 254 23.75 3.18 1.43
C ARG A 254 22.24 3.17 1.34
N LEU A 255 21.63 4.35 1.34
CA LEU A 255 20.22 4.54 1.05
C LEU A 255 20.02 4.74 -0.44
N SER A 256 18.90 4.26 -0.95
CA SER A 256 18.40 4.58 -2.29
C SER A 256 17.12 5.40 -2.19
N SER A 257 16.86 6.22 -3.20
CA SER A 257 15.74 7.14 -3.17
C SER A 257 14.40 6.44 -3.35
N LEU A 258 13.41 6.86 -2.57
CA LEU A 258 12.00 6.45 -2.73
C LEU A 258 11.33 7.07 -3.96
N SER A 259 11.99 8.04 -4.60
CA SER A 259 11.47 8.79 -5.76
C SER A 259 11.72 8.08 -7.10
N VAL A 260 12.48 6.98 -7.09
CA VAL A 260 12.85 6.20 -8.28
C VAL A 260 12.46 4.72 -8.12
N PRO A 261 12.29 3.97 -9.22
CA PRO A 261 11.94 2.57 -9.16
C PRO A 261 12.99 1.74 -8.42
N HIS A 262 12.53 0.74 -7.69
CA HIS A 262 13.37 -0.09 -6.85
C HIS A 262 14.39 -0.89 -7.67
N ASN A 263 14.06 -1.28 -8.90
CA ASN A 263 14.99 -2.02 -9.76
C ASN A 263 16.15 -1.18 -10.33
N GLU A 264 16.05 0.16 -10.29
CA GLU A 264 17.10 1.08 -10.73
C GLU A 264 18.20 1.25 -9.66
N THR A 265 17.95 0.79 -8.42
CA THR A 265 18.84 1.00 -7.27
C THR A 265 19.02 -0.28 -6.43
N ARG A 266 20.01 -0.30 -5.53
CA ARG A 266 20.35 -1.50 -4.72
C ARG A 266 20.51 -1.26 -3.22
N GLY A 267 20.53 -0.01 -2.75
CA GLY A 267 20.69 0.34 -1.34
C GLY A 267 19.46 0.06 -0.50
N TRP A 268 19.48 0.40 0.79
CA TRP A 268 18.29 0.35 1.64
C TRP A 268 17.30 1.45 1.23
N LEU A 269 16.01 1.16 1.17
CA LEU A 269 14.98 2.17 0.84
C LEU A 269 14.55 2.95 2.08
N ILE A 270 14.61 2.29 3.24
CA ILE A 270 14.26 2.88 4.53
C ILE A 270 15.08 2.22 5.64
N VAL A 271 15.45 3.01 6.64
CA VAL A 271 16.00 2.50 7.90
C VAL A 271 15.08 2.88 9.04
N MET A 272 14.72 1.91 9.86
CA MET A 272 13.92 2.07 11.07
C MET A 272 14.82 2.00 12.30
N ILE A 273 14.88 3.09 13.05
CA ILE A 273 15.69 3.20 14.26
C ILE A 273 14.76 3.22 15.48
N PRO A 274 14.70 2.15 16.28
CA PRO A 274 13.83 2.11 17.45
C PRO A 274 14.25 3.14 18.51
N TYR A 275 13.27 3.76 19.16
CA TYR A 275 13.51 4.67 20.28
C TYR A 275 12.69 4.34 21.54
N ASP A 276 11.69 3.45 21.43
CA ASP A 276 10.89 2.97 22.55
C ASP A 276 11.07 1.47 22.75
N ARG A 277 11.41 1.08 23.99
CA ARG A 277 11.55 -0.34 24.34
C ARG A 277 10.21 -1.01 24.64
N ASN A 278 9.19 -0.22 24.98
CA ASN A 278 7.85 -0.70 25.31
C ASN A 278 7.04 -0.94 24.05
N ASP A 279 7.35 -0.20 23.00
CA ASP A 279 6.65 -0.28 21.74
C ASP A 279 7.64 -0.39 20.56
N PRO A 280 7.80 -1.61 19.98
CA PRO A 280 8.55 -1.84 18.74
C PRO A 280 8.33 -0.85 17.60
N ARG A 281 7.11 -0.29 17.56
CA ARG A 281 6.55 0.46 16.43
C ARG A 281 6.81 1.95 16.53
N ASN A 282 7.34 2.36 17.68
CA ASN A 282 7.85 3.69 17.88
C ASN A 282 9.32 3.71 17.41
N PHE A 283 9.50 4.12 16.16
CA PHE A 283 10.80 4.23 15.51
C PHE A 283 10.90 5.53 14.71
N TYR A 284 12.13 5.94 14.45
CA TYR A 284 12.42 6.93 13.43
C TYR A 284 12.65 6.22 12.10
N THR A 285 12.10 6.75 11.01
CA THR A 285 12.51 6.37 9.66
C THR A 285 13.64 7.27 9.20
N VAL A 286 14.52 6.74 8.36
CA VAL A 286 15.50 7.50 7.60
C VAL A 286 15.34 7.11 6.14
N GLU A 287 15.00 8.06 5.29
CA GLU A 287 14.67 7.84 3.89
C GLU A 287 15.25 8.94 2.99
N LEU A 288 15.49 8.61 1.72
CA LEU A 288 16.03 9.54 0.73
C LEU A 288 14.95 9.94 -0.28
N ARG A 289 14.73 11.24 -0.45
CA ARG A 289 13.89 11.81 -1.51
C ARG A 289 14.75 12.58 -2.51
N THR A 290 14.46 12.43 -3.79
CA THR A 290 15.18 13.10 -4.89
C THR A 290 14.18 13.75 -5.85
N PRO A 291 14.58 14.79 -6.60
CA PRO A 291 13.68 15.52 -7.48
C PRO A 291 13.36 14.74 -8.77
N ALA A 292 12.76 13.55 -8.62
CA ALA A 292 12.50 12.59 -9.68
C ALA A 292 11.02 12.15 -9.66
N ARG A 293 10.47 11.88 -10.84
CA ARG A 293 9.10 11.35 -11.04
C ARG A 293 8.03 12.19 -10.30
N TYR A 294 7.33 11.64 -9.32
CA TYR A 294 6.30 12.38 -8.57
C TYR A 294 6.90 13.41 -7.62
N ASP A 295 8.19 13.30 -7.31
CA ASP A 295 8.88 14.22 -6.42
C ASP A 295 9.59 15.35 -7.16
N LYS A 296 9.27 15.61 -8.43
CA LYS A 296 9.81 16.73 -9.21
C LYS A 296 9.57 18.10 -8.57
N GLY A 297 8.59 18.22 -7.68
CA GLY A 297 8.33 19.43 -6.91
C GLY A 297 9.39 19.73 -5.84
N ILE A 298 10.20 18.74 -5.45
CA ILE A 298 11.31 18.90 -4.51
C ILE A 298 12.46 19.64 -5.20
N SER A 299 13.19 20.49 -4.45
CA SER A 299 14.29 21.29 -5.00
C SER A 299 15.61 20.54 -5.14
N GLN A 300 15.89 19.57 -4.27
CA GLN A 300 17.18 18.87 -4.21
C GLN A 300 17.06 17.50 -3.50
N PRO A 301 18.02 16.57 -3.73
CA PRO A 301 18.15 15.37 -2.91
C PRO A 301 18.29 15.69 -1.42
N ALA A 302 17.48 15.03 -0.59
CA ALA A 302 17.51 15.21 0.85
C ALA A 302 17.19 13.90 1.58
N VAL A 303 17.93 13.64 2.65
CA VAL A 303 17.54 12.60 3.62
C VAL A 303 16.57 13.22 4.62
N LEU A 304 15.46 12.54 4.84
CA LEU A 304 14.40 12.94 5.75
C LEU A 304 14.31 11.97 6.91
N ILE A 305 13.83 12.49 8.03
CA ILE A 305 13.59 11.69 9.24
C ILE A 305 12.14 11.90 9.65
N HIS A 306 11.37 10.81 9.70
CA HIS A 306 10.04 10.83 10.31
C HIS A 306 10.06 10.08 11.63
N ARG A 307 9.29 10.55 12.60
CA ARG A 307 8.99 9.81 13.82
C ARG A 307 7.64 9.13 13.65
N VAL A 308 7.65 7.81 13.61
CA VAL A 308 6.43 7.02 13.70
C VAL A 308 6.09 6.87 15.18
N GLN A 309 4.93 7.37 15.57
CA GLN A 309 4.50 7.38 16.96
C GLN A 309 3.02 7.02 17.12
N ARG A 310 2.70 6.36 18.23
CA ARG A 310 1.31 6.10 18.61
C ARG A 310 0.62 7.35 19.15
N ALA A 311 -0.56 7.68 18.64
CA ALA A 311 -1.49 8.64 19.23
C ALA A 311 -2.92 8.05 19.24
N GLY A 312 -3.50 7.93 20.44
CA GLY A 312 -4.80 7.25 20.59
C GLY A 312 -4.71 5.77 20.24
N ALA A 313 -5.55 5.30 19.32
CA ALA A 313 -5.52 3.92 18.82
C ALA A 313 -4.51 3.70 17.68
N SER A 314 -3.98 4.78 17.11
CA SER A 314 -3.39 4.81 15.77
C SER A 314 -1.95 5.30 15.78
N TYR A 315 -1.25 5.13 14.67
CA TYR A 315 0.09 5.66 14.45
C TYR A 315 0.05 6.79 13.43
N TYR A 316 1.02 7.69 13.56
CA TYR A 316 1.20 8.82 12.67
C TYR A 316 2.65 8.95 12.29
N SER A 317 2.89 9.35 11.04
CA SER A 317 4.21 9.73 10.53
C SER A 317 4.39 11.24 10.74
N VAL A 318 5.41 11.62 11.51
CA VAL A 318 5.71 13.02 11.84
C VAL A 318 7.09 13.39 11.30
N LEU A 319 7.16 14.22 10.27
CA LEU A 319 8.41 14.77 9.74
C LEU A 319 9.11 15.61 10.81
N ILE A 320 10.39 15.30 11.06
CA ILE A 320 11.19 15.94 12.11
C ILE A 320 12.03 17.07 11.54
N SER A 321 11.84 18.27 12.10
CA SER A 321 12.63 19.44 11.79
C SER A 321 14.08 19.31 12.26
N GLN A 322 14.98 19.85 11.44
CA GLN A 322 16.40 20.05 11.72
C GLN A 322 16.59 21.51 12.13
N SER A 323 16.94 21.74 13.39
CA SER A 323 16.91 23.11 13.95
C SER A 323 15.52 23.76 13.76
N ASN A 324 15.44 25.10 13.76
CA ASN A 324 14.15 25.79 13.69
C ASN A 324 13.61 26.02 12.26
N TYR A 325 14.34 25.64 11.20
CA TYR A 325 14.09 26.23 9.87
C TYR A 325 14.05 25.29 8.66
N PHE A 326 14.50 24.03 8.76
CA PHE A 326 14.51 23.11 7.61
C PHE A 326 14.30 21.66 8.04
N TYR A 327 13.98 20.77 7.11
CA TYR A 327 13.75 19.33 7.36
C TYR A 327 14.85 18.46 6.75
N GLU A 328 15.50 19.00 5.73
CA GLU A 328 16.40 18.31 4.83
C GLU A 328 17.76 18.08 5.49
N LEU A 329 18.19 16.82 5.56
CA LEU A 329 19.59 16.50 5.82
C LEU A 329 20.33 16.40 4.49
N THR A 330 21.24 17.35 4.27
CA THR A 330 22.13 17.41 3.11
C THR A 330 23.54 16.89 3.45
N GLU A 331 24.41 16.75 2.45
CA GLU A 331 25.78 16.27 2.66
C GLU A 331 26.53 17.08 3.73
N GLY A 332 27.13 16.38 4.70
CA GLY A 332 27.84 16.99 5.83
C GLY A 332 26.96 17.39 7.03
N THR A 333 25.63 17.27 6.92
CA THR A 333 24.72 17.54 8.05
C THR A 333 24.58 16.33 8.97
N GLU A 334 24.14 16.60 10.21
CA GLU A 334 23.78 15.58 11.17
C GLU A 334 22.52 15.95 11.96
N TRP A 335 21.73 14.93 12.28
CA TRP A 335 20.63 14.98 13.23
C TRP A 335 20.97 14.18 14.46
N VAL A 336 20.67 14.73 15.64
CA VAL A 336 20.88 14.08 16.93
C VAL A 336 19.62 14.22 17.77
N THR A 337 19.16 13.11 18.34
CA THR A 337 18.12 13.11 19.37
C THR A 337 18.57 12.33 20.59
N PHE A 338 18.15 12.79 21.76
CA PHE A 338 18.47 12.14 23.02
C PHE A 338 17.37 11.15 23.42
N LEU A 339 17.80 10.00 23.89
CA LEU A 339 16.97 8.98 24.50
C LEU A 339 16.97 9.16 26.02
N GLU A 340 16.03 8.50 26.69
CA GLU A 340 15.99 8.49 28.16
C GLU A 340 17.33 7.98 28.75
N PRO A 341 17.90 8.70 29.72
CA PRO A 341 19.18 8.33 30.32
C PRO A 341 19.09 7.04 31.14
N ASP A 342 20.23 6.40 31.33
CA ASP A 342 20.35 5.21 32.19
C ASP A 342 20.28 5.56 33.70
N LEU A 343 20.43 4.56 34.57
CA LEU A 343 20.44 4.75 36.03
C LEU A 343 21.55 5.68 36.54
N VAL A 344 22.67 5.79 35.81
CA VAL A 344 23.83 6.60 36.16
C VAL A 344 23.73 8.02 35.58
N GLY A 345 22.69 8.30 34.80
CA GLY A 345 22.48 9.58 34.14
C GLY A 345 23.23 9.73 32.82
N SER A 346 23.82 8.65 32.28
CA SER A 346 24.54 8.72 31.00
C SER A 346 23.57 9.08 29.89
N PHE A 347 23.91 10.11 29.11
CA PHE A 347 23.12 10.50 27.95
C PHE A 347 23.18 9.41 26.90
N ARG A 348 22.01 9.09 26.36
CA ARG A 348 21.82 8.13 25.28
C ARG A 348 21.30 8.87 24.08
N MET A 349 21.64 8.43 22.88
CA MET A 349 21.36 9.19 21.68
C MET A 349 21.17 8.30 20.46
N ILE A 350 20.47 8.87 19.49
CA ILE A 350 20.49 8.45 18.09
C ILE A 350 21.10 9.59 17.31
N LYS A 351 22.02 9.26 16.41
CA LYS A 351 22.62 10.20 15.47
C LYS A 351 22.58 9.65 14.05
N VAL A 352 22.18 10.51 13.12
CA VAL A 352 22.17 10.26 11.68
C VAL A 352 23.05 11.32 11.03
N SER A 353 24.09 10.90 10.32
CA SER A 353 25.06 11.80 9.66
C SER A 353 25.13 11.49 8.18
N ILE A 354 24.93 12.49 7.33
CA ILE A 354 24.95 12.32 5.87
C ILE A 354 26.38 12.49 5.37
N ARG A 355 26.98 11.40 4.88
CA ARG A 355 28.36 11.39 4.40
C ARG A 355 28.47 11.86 2.97
N LYS A 356 27.55 11.41 2.13
CA LYS A 356 27.56 11.72 0.69
C LYS A 356 26.14 11.66 0.13
N LEU A 357 25.80 12.62 -0.72
CA LEU A 357 24.59 12.55 -1.54
C LEU A 357 24.97 12.35 -3.01
N TYR A 358 24.20 11.49 -3.67
CA TYR A 358 24.26 11.21 -5.10
C TYR A 358 22.91 11.57 -5.73
N SER A 359 22.76 11.33 -7.04
CA SER A 359 21.50 11.59 -7.75
C SER A 359 20.34 10.71 -7.26
N THR A 360 20.62 9.47 -6.88
CA THR A 360 19.63 8.44 -6.53
C THR A 360 19.92 7.74 -5.20
N ASP A 361 21.08 8.02 -4.59
CA ASP A 361 21.57 7.30 -3.42
C ASP A 361 22.21 8.26 -2.40
N ALA A 362 22.40 7.77 -1.17
CA ALA A 362 23.07 8.50 -0.10
C ALA A 362 23.89 7.56 0.78
N ASP A 363 25.08 7.98 1.20
CA ASP A 363 25.81 7.33 2.29
C ASP A 363 25.41 7.96 3.62
N VAL A 364 24.85 7.17 4.52
CA VAL A 364 24.35 7.64 5.81
C VAL A 364 24.98 6.84 6.94
N THR A 365 25.71 7.51 7.83
CA THR A 365 26.20 6.89 9.06
C THR A 365 25.15 7.03 10.14
N ILE A 366 24.78 5.91 10.75
CA ILE A 366 23.82 5.87 11.85
C ILE A 366 24.53 5.35 13.09
N VAL A 367 24.35 6.06 14.21
CA VAL A 367 24.80 5.66 15.55
C VAL A 367 23.60 5.63 16.46
N SER A 368 23.34 4.51 17.13
CA SER A 368 22.27 4.40 18.13
C SER A 368 22.79 3.72 19.38
N THR A 369 22.66 4.38 20.52
CA THR A 369 22.92 3.78 21.83
C THR A 369 21.65 3.14 22.40
N PHE A 370 20.62 2.90 21.59
CA PHE A 370 19.38 2.25 22.01
C PHE A 370 19.65 0.80 22.41
N ASP A 371 19.18 0.46 23.59
CA ASP A 371 19.32 -0.82 24.30
C ASP A 371 18.09 -0.89 25.20
N PRO A 372 17.16 -1.81 24.88
CA PRO A 372 15.89 -1.97 25.59
C PRO A 372 16.05 -2.59 26.98
N ALA A 373 17.10 -3.39 27.22
CA ALA A 373 17.27 -4.16 28.45
C ALA A 373 17.78 -3.31 29.63
N ILE A 374 18.39 -2.16 29.35
CA ILE A 374 18.95 -1.27 30.38
C ILE A 374 17.84 -0.54 31.15
N CYS A 375 17.93 -0.53 32.49
CA CYS A 375 17.06 0.26 33.35
C CYS A 375 17.32 1.75 33.19
N ARG A 376 16.24 2.54 33.18
CA ARG A 376 16.27 3.97 32.88
C ARG A 376 16.20 4.83 34.14
N LEU A 377 16.58 6.10 34.04
CA LEU A 377 16.46 7.05 35.14
C LEU A 377 15.01 7.08 35.68
N GLY A 378 14.85 6.95 37.00
CA GLY A 378 13.53 6.81 37.63
C GLY A 378 13.10 5.36 37.89
N GLU A 379 13.89 4.39 37.43
CA GLU A 379 13.75 2.97 37.74
C GLU A 379 14.80 2.50 38.76
N VAL A 380 14.67 1.25 39.17
CA VAL A 380 15.59 0.51 40.03
C VAL A 380 15.71 -0.91 39.50
N LYS A 381 16.94 -1.41 39.45
CA LYS A 381 17.25 -2.79 39.10
C LYS A 381 17.03 -3.67 40.34
N LYS A 382 16.10 -4.62 40.27
CA LYS A 382 15.80 -5.56 41.37
C LYS A 382 16.17 -6.98 40.95
N THR A 383 17.04 -7.62 41.72
CA THR A 383 17.47 -9.01 41.46
C THR A 383 16.30 -9.97 41.66
N VAL A 384 16.17 -10.93 40.75
CA VAL A 384 15.18 -12.00 40.83
C VAL A 384 15.83 -13.19 41.55
N MET A 385 15.19 -13.70 42.62
CA MET A 385 15.72 -14.87 43.35
C MET A 385 15.35 -16.21 42.71
N ASP A 386 14.33 -16.23 41.86
CA ASP A 386 13.80 -17.39 41.17
C ASP A 386 13.92 -17.17 39.67
N THR A 387 14.90 -17.81 39.02
CA THR A 387 15.32 -17.57 37.62
C THR A 387 14.34 -18.14 36.59
N ARG A 388 13.04 -17.93 36.79
CA ARG A 388 12.03 -18.19 35.77
C ARG A 388 12.33 -17.35 34.53
N TYR A 389 12.24 -17.99 33.36
CA TYR A 389 12.57 -17.40 32.04
C TYR A 389 14.03 -16.96 31.84
N GLY A 390 14.97 -17.36 32.72
CA GLY A 390 16.38 -16.96 32.60
C GLY A 390 16.67 -15.50 32.96
N ILE A 391 15.72 -14.80 33.60
CA ILE A 391 15.83 -13.39 33.94
C ILE A 391 16.52 -13.22 35.29
N ASN A 392 17.62 -12.48 35.32
CA ASN A 392 18.40 -12.24 36.55
C ASN A 392 17.96 -11.00 37.32
N SER A 393 17.37 -10.02 36.64
CA SER A 393 16.97 -8.75 37.25
C SER A 393 15.88 -8.07 36.46
N VAL A 394 14.96 -7.37 37.13
CA VAL A 394 13.91 -6.57 36.48
C VAL A 394 14.11 -5.08 36.71
N CYS A 395 13.78 -4.26 35.70
CA CYS A 395 13.67 -2.81 35.85
C CYS A 395 12.29 -2.44 36.40
N MET A 396 12.24 -1.84 37.59
CA MET A 396 11.01 -1.40 38.23
C MET A 396 11.03 0.10 38.51
N ARG A 397 9.90 0.79 38.31
CA ARG A 397 9.78 2.21 38.72
C ARG A 397 10.08 2.37 40.21
N LYS A 398 10.80 3.43 40.58
CA LYS A 398 11.19 3.74 41.98
C LYS A 398 10.00 3.68 42.95
N ASN A 399 8.84 4.19 42.56
CA ASN A 399 7.62 4.19 43.38
C ASN A 399 7.03 2.79 43.64
N ARG A 400 7.48 1.75 42.93
CA ARG A 400 7.08 0.36 43.10
C ARG A 400 8.14 -0.51 43.79
N ILE A 401 9.27 0.06 44.23
CA ILE A 401 10.40 -0.73 44.76
C ILE A 401 10.04 -1.60 45.98
N HIS A 402 9.15 -1.09 46.84
CA HIS A 402 8.67 -1.77 48.04
C HIS A 402 7.72 -2.94 47.74
N LEU A 403 7.21 -3.04 46.51
CA LEU A 403 6.35 -4.14 46.09
C LEU A 403 7.18 -5.36 45.67
N GLY A 404 6.60 -6.55 45.82
CA GLY A 404 7.16 -7.78 45.25
C GLY A 404 7.24 -7.71 43.71
N ILE A 405 8.17 -8.47 43.13
CA ILE A 405 8.26 -8.66 41.67
C ILE A 405 7.01 -9.43 41.23
N LYS A 406 6.27 -8.91 40.26
CA LYS A 406 5.11 -9.60 39.68
C LYS A 406 5.50 -10.32 38.40
N GLU A 407 4.70 -11.32 38.01
CA GLU A 407 4.86 -12.02 36.73
C GLU A 407 4.89 -11.06 35.52
N ALA A 408 4.09 -10.00 35.55
CA ALA A 408 4.09 -8.97 34.52
C ALA A 408 5.41 -8.18 34.43
N ASP A 409 6.14 -8.04 35.55
CA ASP A 409 7.45 -7.38 35.57
C ASP A 409 8.53 -8.30 34.97
N LEU A 410 8.45 -9.61 35.24
CA LEU A 410 9.30 -10.63 34.58
C LEU A 410 9.04 -10.67 33.08
N ARG A 411 7.78 -10.81 32.65
CA ARG A 411 7.42 -10.84 31.22
C ARG A 411 7.91 -9.60 30.48
N ARG A 412 7.74 -8.42 31.06
CA ARG A 412 8.23 -7.16 30.45
C ARG A 412 9.75 -7.15 30.30
N GLN A 413 10.48 -7.62 31.32
CA GLN A 413 11.94 -7.71 31.23
C GLN A 413 12.38 -8.72 30.16
N TYR A 414 11.69 -9.86 30.04
CA TYR A 414 11.92 -10.83 28.97
C TYR A 414 11.73 -10.19 27.58
N GLU A 415 10.65 -9.42 27.39
CA GLU A 415 10.39 -8.68 26.15
C GLU A 415 11.49 -7.64 25.86
N TYR A 416 12.06 -7.01 26.89
CA TYR A 416 13.18 -6.09 26.71
C TYR A 416 14.47 -6.81 26.31
N GLU A 417 14.84 -7.90 27.01
CA GLU A 417 16.06 -8.67 26.72
C GLU A 417 15.99 -9.37 25.36
N ASN A 418 14.79 -9.78 24.94
CA ASN A 418 14.54 -10.43 23.66
C ASN A 418 13.95 -9.49 22.61
N PHE A 419 13.99 -8.17 22.82
CA PHE A 419 13.39 -7.17 21.94
C PHE A 419 13.68 -7.49 20.47
N PHE A 420 14.95 -7.46 20.05
CA PHE A 420 15.30 -7.72 18.65
C PHE A 420 15.04 -9.17 18.21
N ALA A 421 15.26 -10.15 19.10
CA ALA A 421 15.09 -11.57 18.79
C ALA A 421 13.62 -11.97 18.54
N MET A 422 12.68 -11.33 19.23
CA MET A 422 11.25 -11.59 19.07
C MET A 422 10.66 -11.01 17.78
N ARG A 423 11.41 -10.18 17.05
CA ARG A 423 10.99 -9.60 15.77
C ARG A 423 11.45 -10.46 14.61
N ALA A 424 10.70 -11.52 14.32
CA ALA A 424 10.93 -12.29 13.09
C ALA A 424 10.69 -11.40 11.85
N THR A 425 9.65 -10.58 11.94
CA THR A 425 9.20 -9.57 11.00
C THR A 425 9.36 -8.18 11.61
N PHE A 426 9.41 -7.12 10.80
CA PHE A 426 9.61 -5.74 11.29
C PHE A 426 8.90 -4.72 10.38
N GLY A 427 8.81 -3.47 10.86
CA GLY A 427 8.03 -2.41 10.22
C GLY A 427 6.60 -2.35 10.72
N ALA A 428 5.77 -1.60 10.00
CA ALA A 428 4.34 -1.47 10.26
C ALA A 428 3.61 -2.82 10.08
N ASN A 429 4.09 -3.65 9.15
CA ASN A 429 3.52 -4.97 8.81
C ASN A 429 4.22 -6.13 9.54
N GLU A 430 4.18 -6.12 10.88
CA GLU A 430 4.71 -7.20 11.72
C GLU A 430 3.68 -8.34 11.87
N CYS A 431 4.13 -9.60 11.73
CA CYS A 431 3.34 -10.77 12.05
C CYS A 431 3.15 -10.96 13.57
N LYS A 432 2.06 -11.62 13.98
CA LYS A 432 1.88 -12.06 15.36
C LYS A 432 3.01 -13.01 15.79
N ASN A 433 3.32 -13.04 17.08
CA ASN A 433 4.33 -13.93 17.65
C ASN A 433 4.10 -15.38 17.19
N GLY A 434 5.15 -16.04 16.70
CA GLY A 434 5.09 -17.41 16.18
C GLY A 434 4.80 -17.52 14.68
N PHE A 435 4.59 -16.40 13.98
CA PHE A 435 4.40 -16.35 12.53
C PHE A 435 5.54 -15.57 11.85
N VAL A 436 5.75 -15.84 10.57
CA VAL A 436 6.75 -15.19 9.70
C VAL A 436 6.09 -14.78 8.39
N TRP A 437 6.69 -13.85 7.64
CA TRP A 437 6.25 -13.57 6.27
C TRP A 437 6.44 -14.81 5.39
N ARG A 438 5.41 -15.16 4.61
CA ARG A 438 5.44 -16.26 3.64
C ARG A 438 6.52 -16.01 2.60
N ALA A 439 6.64 -14.76 2.15
CA ALA A 439 7.77 -14.26 1.40
C ALA A 439 8.14 -15.17 0.22
N ILE A 440 7.14 -15.53 -0.60
CA ILE A 440 7.34 -16.19 -1.89
C ILE A 440 8.00 -15.26 -2.92
N ASP A 441 7.95 -13.96 -2.65
CA ASP A 441 8.76 -12.90 -3.25
C ASP A 441 9.02 -11.79 -2.23
N GLU A 442 9.73 -10.73 -2.64
CA GLU A 442 10.14 -9.59 -1.79
C GLU A 442 8.96 -8.74 -1.27
N TYR A 443 7.76 -8.85 -1.86
CA TYR A 443 6.57 -8.08 -1.49
C TYR A 443 5.45 -8.97 -0.91
N ASP A 444 5.73 -10.24 -0.61
CA ASP A 444 4.76 -11.18 -0.03
C ASP A 444 4.80 -11.18 1.50
N TYR A 445 4.11 -10.21 2.06
CA TYR A 445 4.00 -9.96 3.50
C TYR A 445 2.86 -10.77 4.18
N VAL A 446 2.40 -11.87 3.58
CA VAL A 446 1.37 -12.74 4.17
C VAL A 446 1.96 -13.52 5.34
N CYS A 447 1.34 -13.48 6.52
CA CYS A 447 1.86 -14.18 7.70
C CYS A 447 1.48 -15.67 7.72
N VAL A 448 2.48 -16.55 7.84
CA VAL A 448 2.31 -18.02 7.92
C VAL A 448 3.18 -18.62 9.03
N PRO A 449 2.88 -19.84 9.51
CA PRO A 449 3.78 -20.56 10.41
C PRO A 449 5.16 -20.81 9.78
N PRO A 450 6.27 -20.86 10.55
CA PRO A 450 7.62 -21.04 10.01
C PRO A 450 7.78 -22.24 9.07
N GLN A 451 7.21 -23.40 9.42
CA GLN A 451 7.29 -24.60 8.60
C GLN A 451 6.61 -24.43 7.23
N ARG A 452 5.60 -23.55 7.15
CA ARG A 452 4.87 -23.28 5.92
C ARG A 452 5.67 -22.40 4.96
N GLN A 453 6.48 -21.48 5.48
CA GLN A 453 7.32 -20.58 4.66
C GLN A 453 8.22 -21.36 3.70
N GLU A 454 8.90 -22.39 4.19
CA GLU A 454 9.82 -23.22 3.40
C GLU A 454 9.08 -23.92 2.24
N ILE A 455 7.90 -24.48 2.52
CA ILE A 455 7.07 -25.18 1.52
C ILE A 455 6.58 -24.20 0.44
N ALA A 456 6.17 -23.00 0.84
CA ALA A 456 5.65 -21.99 -0.09
C ALA A 456 6.74 -21.48 -1.05
N ARG A 457 7.96 -21.27 -0.53
CA ARG A 457 9.12 -20.82 -1.31
C ARG A 457 9.62 -21.89 -2.27
N ALA A 458 9.62 -23.16 -1.86
CA ALA A 458 10.06 -24.26 -2.71
C ALA A 458 9.14 -24.53 -3.92
N GLN A 459 7.96 -23.89 -4.02
CA GLN A 459 7.05 -24.13 -5.15
C GLN A 459 7.62 -23.70 -6.50
N SER A 460 8.42 -22.62 -6.52
CA SER A 460 9.06 -22.14 -7.75
C SER A 460 10.08 -23.13 -8.32
N ASP A 461 10.71 -23.94 -7.46
CA ASP A 461 11.77 -24.88 -7.86
C ASP A 461 11.23 -26.02 -8.75
N PHE A 462 9.92 -26.25 -8.74
CA PHE A 462 9.25 -27.26 -9.56
C PHE A 462 8.63 -26.70 -10.84
N GLN A 463 8.75 -25.39 -11.09
CA GLN A 463 8.02 -24.71 -12.17
C GLN A 463 8.27 -25.34 -13.54
N ASP A 464 9.54 -25.60 -13.88
CA ASP A 464 9.93 -26.13 -15.19
C ASP A 464 9.31 -27.50 -15.49
N TYR A 465 9.08 -28.32 -14.45
CA TYR A 465 8.45 -29.64 -14.58
C TYR A 465 6.92 -29.58 -14.66
N ARG A 466 6.33 -28.42 -14.35
CA ARG A 466 4.87 -28.22 -14.27
C ARG A 466 4.33 -27.36 -15.41
N LEU A 467 5.18 -26.98 -16.37
CA LEU A 467 4.81 -26.21 -17.54
C LEU A 467 4.69 -27.09 -18.78
N GLN A 468 3.81 -26.69 -19.69
CA GLN A 468 3.68 -27.27 -21.02
C GLN A 468 3.58 -26.17 -22.07
N PHE A 469 4.10 -26.45 -23.26
CA PHE A 469 3.95 -25.60 -24.43
C PHE A 469 2.60 -25.89 -25.09
N VAL A 470 1.80 -24.84 -25.30
CA VAL A 470 0.54 -24.92 -26.04
C VAL A 470 0.64 -24.05 -27.27
N THR A 471 0.39 -24.63 -28.44
CA THR A 471 0.29 -23.88 -29.71
C THR A 471 -0.98 -23.05 -29.70
N VAL A 472 -0.86 -21.73 -29.82
CA VAL A 472 -2.05 -20.86 -29.94
C VAL A 472 -2.62 -21.06 -31.35
N GLU A 473 -3.71 -21.83 -31.46
CA GLU A 473 -4.52 -21.79 -32.67
C GLU A 473 -5.23 -20.43 -32.74
N SER A 474 -4.85 -19.59 -33.71
CA SER A 474 -5.61 -18.39 -34.01
C SER A 474 -7.03 -18.78 -34.43
N ARG A 475 -8.04 -18.00 -34.06
CA ARG A 475 -9.44 -18.23 -34.50
C ARG A 475 -9.58 -18.32 -36.03
N GLU A 476 -8.63 -17.78 -36.79
CA GLU A 476 -8.56 -17.88 -38.26
C GLU A 476 -8.13 -19.28 -38.75
N SER A 477 -7.38 -20.04 -37.95
CA SER A 477 -6.87 -21.37 -38.34
C SER A 477 -7.97 -22.44 -38.39
N ARG A 478 -9.01 -22.33 -37.54
CA ARG A 478 -10.18 -23.23 -37.58
C ARG A 478 -11.04 -23.03 -38.82
N ALA A 479 -11.19 -21.79 -39.28
CA ALA A 479 -11.95 -21.47 -40.48
C ALA A 479 -11.27 -22.01 -41.75
N ILE A 480 -9.93 -22.08 -41.78
CA ILE A 480 -9.19 -22.60 -42.94
C ILE A 480 -9.14 -24.14 -42.95
N ALA A 481 -9.10 -24.78 -41.77
CA ALA A 481 -9.17 -26.24 -41.68
C ALA A 481 -10.55 -26.79 -42.09
N GLU A 482 -11.65 -26.11 -41.76
CA GLU A 482 -13.00 -26.49 -42.23
C GLU A 482 -13.22 -26.21 -43.73
N ILE A 483 -12.45 -25.31 -44.36
CA ILE A 483 -12.55 -25.02 -45.80
C ILE A 483 -11.71 -26.01 -46.64
N LEU A 484 -10.63 -26.57 -46.10
CA LEU A 484 -9.74 -27.47 -46.83
C LEU A 484 -10.20 -28.93 -46.86
N GLU A 485 -11.04 -29.37 -45.91
CA GLU A 485 -11.64 -30.73 -45.93
C GLU A 485 -12.76 -30.90 -46.98
N GLU A 486 -13.24 -29.82 -47.62
CA GLU A 486 -14.26 -29.91 -48.68
C GLU A 486 -13.70 -29.98 -50.13
N SER A 487 -12.38 -29.88 -50.33
CA SER A 487 -11.81 -29.74 -51.69
C SER A 487 -11.00 -30.91 -52.25
N GLU A 488 -10.72 -31.97 -51.48
CA GLU A 488 -9.94 -33.11 -51.97
C GLU A 488 -10.76 -34.40 -52.09
N THR A 489 -11.72 -34.41 -53.02
CA THR A 489 -12.09 -35.65 -53.73
C THR A 489 -12.57 -35.33 -55.15
N LYS A 490 -11.65 -35.37 -56.13
CA LYS A 490 -11.86 -36.02 -57.44
C LYS A 490 -10.68 -35.83 -58.40
N GLU A 491 -10.26 -36.99 -58.94
CA GLU A 491 -9.60 -37.21 -60.24
C GLU A 491 -8.18 -36.64 -60.39
N GLY A 492 -7.17 -37.36 -60.87
CA GLY A 492 -7.12 -38.64 -61.58
C GLY A 492 -5.88 -38.62 -62.49
N GLU A 493 -5.03 -39.64 -62.33
CA GLU A 493 -4.20 -40.30 -63.36
C GLU A 493 -3.17 -39.54 -64.26
N ILE A 494 -1.94 -40.10 -64.22
CA ILE A 494 -1.05 -40.50 -65.35
C ILE A 494 0.15 -39.59 -65.74
N LEU A 495 1.36 -40.21 -65.62
CA LEU A 495 2.64 -40.18 -66.40
C LEU A 495 3.18 -38.80 -66.88
N ASP A 496 4.46 -38.43 -66.89
CA ASP A 496 5.71 -39.16 -67.12
C ASP A 496 6.94 -38.21 -66.97
N GLU A 497 8.11 -38.83 -66.84
CA GLU A 497 9.49 -38.43 -67.22
C GLU A 497 10.01 -36.95 -67.27
N SER A 498 11.03 -36.74 -66.40
CA SER A 498 12.43 -36.44 -66.76
C SER A 498 13.02 -35.01 -66.68
N THR A 499 14.28 -35.01 -66.21
CA THR A 499 15.41 -34.06 -66.40
C THR A 499 15.62 -32.82 -65.50
N SER A 500 16.52 -33.02 -64.54
CA SER A 500 17.77 -32.30 -64.24
C SER A 500 17.85 -30.75 -64.10
N SER A 501 18.43 -30.40 -62.95
CA SER A 501 19.57 -29.49 -62.72
C SER A 501 19.34 -28.06 -62.19
N ASN A 502 20.01 -27.85 -61.04
CA ASN A 502 20.70 -26.67 -60.50
C ASN A 502 19.96 -25.38 -60.09
N SER A 503 20.22 -25.07 -58.81
CA SER A 503 20.52 -23.76 -58.18
C SER A 503 19.46 -22.66 -58.26
N THR A 504 18.93 -22.24 -57.11
CA THR A 504 19.38 -21.08 -56.29
C THR A 504 18.31 -20.76 -55.23
N ASP A 505 18.76 -20.41 -54.03
CA ASP A 505 18.13 -19.56 -53.01
C ASP A 505 16.60 -19.48 -52.92
N SER A 506 16.05 -19.99 -51.81
CA SER A 506 15.05 -19.23 -51.04
C SER A 506 15.00 -19.68 -49.58
N GLU A 507 15.25 -18.72 -48.70
CA GLU A 507 14.89 -18.77 -47.28
C GLU A 507 13.38 -19.07 -47.16
N SER A 508 13.01 -20.25 -46.63
CA SER A 508 11.67 -20.44 -46.10
C SER A 508 11.68 -20.02 -44.63
N SER A 509 11.18 -18.81 -44.38
CA SER A 509 10.76 -18.37 -43.05
C SER A 509 9.63 -19.27 -42.55
N ASP A 510 9.96 -20.26 -41.73
CA ASP A 510 8.96 -20.96 -40.93
C ASP A 510 8.32 -19.94 -39.97
N LEU A 511 7.05 -19.60 -40.22
CA LEU A 511 6.22 -18.86 -39.27
C LEU A 511 6.03 -19.74 -38.02
N GLN A 512 6.91 -19.57 -37.04
CA GLN A 512 6.77 -20.20 -35.73
C GLN A 512 5.52 -19.62 -35.06
N LYS A 513 4.45 -20.42 -35.00
CA LYS A 513 3.21 -20.06 -34.30
C LYS A 513 3.56 -19.63 -32.87
N PRO A 514 2.93 -18.56 -32.32
CA PRO A 514 3.21 -18.12 -30.97
C PRO A 514 2.87 -19.26 -30.00
N VAL A 515 3.88 -19.72 -29.28
CA VAL A 515 3.75 -20.77 -28.27
C VAL A 515 3.54 -20.11 -26.92
N LYS A 516 2.48 -20.50 -26.21
CA LYS A 516 2.19 -20.01 -24.86
C LYS A 516 2.55 -21.10 -23.84
N LEU A 517 3.24 -20.73 -22.77
CA LEU A 517 3.44 -21.62 -21.64
C LEU A 517 2.20 -21.61 -20.74
N GLU A 518 1.71 -22.79 -20.40
CA GLU A 518 0.60 -22.99 -19.46
C GLU A 518 0.93 -24.11 -18.47
N CYS A 519 0.19 -24.19 -17.37
CA CYS A 519 0.37 -25.28 -16.42
C CYS A 519 -0.03 -26.62 -17.04
N LEU A 520 0.87 -27.59 -16.96
CA LEU A 520 0.64 -28.98 -17.33
C LEU A 520 -0.45 -29.57 -16.45
N HIS A 521 -1.45 -30.26 -17.03
CA HIS A 521 -2.47 -30.94 -16.23
C HIS A 521 -1.82 -32.02 -15.33
N PRO A 522 -2.15 -32.11 -14.02
CA PRO A 522 -3.28 -31.47 -13.31
C PRO A 522 -2.93 -30.19 -12.53
N TYR A 523 -1.80 -29.54 -12.82
CA TYR A 523 -1.39 -28.31 -12.16
C TYR A 523 -2.20 -27.09 -12.62
N VAL A 524 -2.29 -26.10 -11.75
CA VAL A 524 -2.97 -24.83 -11.96
C VAL A 524 -2.06 -23.69 -11.50
N LYS A 525 -2.29 -22.47 -11.99
CA LYS A 525 -1.59 -21.28 -11.47
C LYS A 525 -1.87 -21.11 -9.98
N ARG A 526 -0.84 -20.76 -9.23
CA ARG A 526 -0.87 -20.53 -7.78
C ARG A 526 -1.73 -19.33 -7.43
N ASP A 527 -1.71 -18.29 -8.28
CA ASP A 527 -2.53 -17.09 -8.14
C ASP A 527 -2.43 -16.46 -6.73
N ALA A 528 -1.22 -16.45 -6.13
CA ALA A 528 -0.98 -15.80 -4.85
C ALA A 528 -1.15 -14.28 -4.94
N PHE A 529 -0.96 -13.71 -6.13
CA PHE A 529 -1.16 -12.31 -6.46
C PHE A 529 -1.36 -12.18 -7.98
N VAL A 530 -1.76 -10.99 -8.44
CA VAL A 530 -1.94 -10.73 -9.89
C VAL A 530 -0.60 -10.88 -10.61
N GLY A 531 -0.53 -11.84 -11.54
CA GLY A 531 0.70 -12.17 -12.28
C GLY A 531 1.54 -13.29 -11.67
N ASP A 532 1.06 -13.96 -10.62
CA ASP A 532 1.72 -15.16 -10.07
C ASP A 532 1.45 -16.40 -10.95
N GLU A 533 2.36 -16.64 -11.88
CA GLU A 533 2.27 -17.70 -12.90
C GLU A 533 2.86 -19.05 -12.45
N ILE A 534 3.23 -19.20 -11.17
CA ILE A 534 3.79 -20.46 -10.66
C ILE A 534 2.72 -21.55 -10.66
N CYS A 535 3.03 -22.70 -11.26
CA CYS A 535 2.16 -23.86 -11.35
C CYS A 535 2.27 -24.71 -10.08
N VAL A 536 1.12 -24.98 -9.46
CA VAL A 536 0.99 -25.75 -8.22
C VAL A 536 -0.18 -26.72 -8.30
N THR A 537 -0.32 -27.60 -7.32
CA THR A 537 -1.52 -28.46 -7.22
C THR A 537 -2.74 -27.62 -6.87
N PHE A 538 -3.94 -28.13 -7.20
CA PHE A 538 -5.19 -27.45 -6.82
C PHE A 538 -5.29 -27.19 -5.31
N GLU A 539 -4.83 -28.14 -4.49
CA GLU A 539 -4.84 -27.98 -3.03
C GLU A 539 -3.90 -26.88 -2.54
N GLU A 540 -2.73 -26.73 -3.17
CA GLU A 540 -1.78 -25.67 -2.82
C GLU A 540 -2.30 -24.28 -3.25
N ARG A 541 -2.98 -24.18 -4.40
CA ARG A 541 -3.68 -22.95 -4.80
C ARG A 541 -4.76 -22.58 -3.78
N ARG A 542 -5.59 -23.55 -3.38
CA ARG A 542 -6.66 -23.34 -2.38
C ARG A 542 -6.08 -22.84 -1.06
N ARG A 543 -4.98 -23.45 -0.60
CA ARG A 543 -4.27 -23.03 0.62
C ARG A 543 -3.68 -21.62 0.50
N THR A 544 -3.07 -21.29 -0.64
CA THR A 544 -2.51 -19.95 -0.91
C THR A 544 -3.59 -18.86 -0.84
N ILE A 545 -4.77 -19.13 -1.41
CA ILE A 545 -5.92 -18.21 -1.34
C ILE A 545 -6.39 -18.05 0.11
N GLU A 546 -6.48 -19.15 0.87
CA GLU A 546 -6.87 -19.11 2.29
C GLU A 546 -5.86 -18.33 3.15
N GLU A 547 -4.56 -18.45 2.88
CA GLU A 547 -3.51 -17.65 3.52
C GLU A 547 -3.67 -16.16 3.23
N ASN A 548 -3.95 -15.79 1.97
CA ASN A 548 -4.18 -14.40 1.60
C ASN A 548 -5.40 -13.83 2.31
N LEU A 549 -6.52 -14.58 2.35
CA LEU A 549 -7.75 -14.16 3.05
C LEU A 549 -7.54 -14.01 4.56
N ASN A 550 -6.71 -14.86 5.16
CA ASN A 550 -6.41 -14.83 6.59
C ASN A 550 -5.25 -13.89 6.96
N SER A 551 -4.57 -13.27 5.99
CA SER A 551 -3.38 -12.45 6.23
C SER A 551 -3.63 -11.37 7.29
N VAL A 552 -4.76 -10.68 7.19
CA VAL A 552 -5.23 -9.64 8.13
C VAL A 552 -5.29 -10.14 9.58
N ASN A 553 -5.75 -11.37 9.79
CA ASN A 553 -5.91 -11.94 11.11
C ASN A 553 -4.59 -12.33 11.76
N LEU A 554 -3.52 -12.49 10.96
CA LEU A 554 -2.21 -12.93 11.41
C LEU A 554 -1.19 -11.78 11.44
N LEU A 555 -1.51 -10.67 10.79
CA LEU A 555 -0.84 -9.40 11.02
C LEU A 555 -1.17 -8.88 12.42
N ARG A 556 -0.15 -8.33 13.07
CA ARG A 556 -0.27 -7.81 14.42
C ARG A 556 -1.02 -6.48 14.44
N HIS A 557 -0.95 -5.70 13.36
CA HIS A 557 -1.38 -4.30 13.30
C HIS A 557 -2.03 -3.90 11.98
N TYR A 558 -3.14 -4.55 11.66
CA TYR A 558 -3.94 -4.29 10.45
C TYR A 558 -4.42 -2.83 10.27
N GLU A 559 -4.50 -2.06 11.36
CA GLU A 559 -5.05 -0.70 11.41
C GLU A 559 -4.00 0.34 11.86
N PHE A 560 -2.77 0.20 11.38
CA PHE A 560 -1.62 0.94 11.90
C PHE A 560 -1.74 2.47 11.74
N PHE A 561 -2.06 2.99 10.55
CA PHE A 561 -2.17 4.44 10.28
C PHE A 561 -3.61 4.98 10.28
N ASN A 562 -4.56 4.27 10.91
CA ASN A 562 -5.97 4.66 10.97
C ASN A 562 -6.13 6.01 11.70
N GLY A 563 -5.85 7.12 11.02
CA GLY A 563 -5.93 8.44 11.61
C GLY A 563 -7.29 8.63 12.27
N VAL A 564 -7.32 9.42 13.34
CA VAL A 564 -8.57 9.98 13.90
C VAL A 564 -9.35 10.76 12.82
N ASP A 565 -8.71 11.08 11.70
CA ASP A 565 -9.28 11.68 10.49
C ASP A 565 -10.03 10.68 9.60
N THR A 566 -10.24 9.43 10.03
CA THR A 566 -11.36 8.64 9.49
C THR A 566 -12.62 9.43 9.78
N VAL A 567 -13.08 10.16 8.78
CA VAL A 567 -14.25 11.02 8.83
C VAL A 567 -15.44 10.16 9.27
N GLY A 568 -15.77 10.24 10.56
CA GLY A 568 -16.91 9.59 11.19
C GLY A 568 -16.84 8.06 11.36
N PRO A 569 -17.70 7.50 12.24
CA PRO A 569 -17.78 6.07 12.55
C PRO A 569 -17.84 5.18 11.31
#